data_AF-A0AAW3EMJ8-F1
#
_entry.id   AF-A0AAW3EMJ8-F1
#
_cell.length_a   1.000
_cell.length_b   1.000
_cell.length_c   1.000
_cell.angle_alpha   90.00
_cell.angle_beta   90.00
_cell.angle_gamma   90.00
#
_symmetry.space_group_name_H-M   'P 1'
#
loop_
_entity.id
_entity.type
_entity.pdbx_description
1 polymer ?
#
loop_
_entity_poly.entity_id
_entity_poly.type
_entity_poly.pdbx_seq_one_letter_code
_entity_poly.pdbx_strand_id
1 'polypeptide(L)'
;MTRTDLLKFYEKIYFHEAELREKLYVRIQIVFAFYVFIVTSAIYIIRNIDYSGGALAIAALILSVICCIVMAVSIFYLKRAFWGNEFKVISTPEEISRHLENLKEHKVKLEEYNAMYAYNKQKIINPEDGLDNFIFERLQRCSSHNMLINEWRSSQIHQSVYYFFLSLIPLLFSAVVFIGFDLDLSSSQKSKKTEIIVITNSKLI
;
A
#
# COMPACT_ATOMS: atom_id res chain seq x y z
N MET A 1 0.14 -36.79 8.34
CA MET A 1 -0.76 -35.77 7.78
C MET A 1 -1.34 -36.34 6.51
N THR A 2 -2.68 -36.43 6.39
CA THR A 2 -3.30 -37.00 5.20
C THR A 2 -3.33 -35.98 4.06
N ARG A 3 -3.56 -36.44 2.83
CA ARG A 3 -3.67 -35.57 1.65
C ARG A 3 -4.81 -34.55 1.80
N THR A 4 -5.93 -34.98 2.36
CA THR A 4 -7.07 -34.12 2.67
C THR A 4 -6.71 -33.05 3.70
N ASP A 5 -5.92 -33.39 4.71
CA ASP A 5 -5.42 -32.40 5.70
C ASP A 5 -4.51 -31.36 5.04
N LEU A 6 -3.65 -31.79 4.11
CA LEU A 6 -2.75 -30.89 3.38
C LEU A 6 -3.51 -29.95 2.43
N LEU A 7 -4.56 -30.46 1.76
CA LEU A 7 -5.41 -29.63 0.92
C LEU A 7 -6.14 -28.55 1.74
N LYS A 8 -6.75 -28.93 2.87
CA LYS A 8 -7.36 -27.97 3.81
C LYS A 8 -6.36 -26.96 4.35
N PHE A 9 -5.12 -27.40 4.61
CA PHE A 9 -4.06 -26.51 5.05
C PHE A 9 -3.70 -25.46 3.99
N TYR A 10 -3.54 -25.86 2.71
CA TYR A 10 -3.27 -24.92 1.62
C TYR A 10 -4.45 -24.01 1.30
N GLU A 11 -5.68 -24.52 1.39
CA GLU A 11 -6.88 -23.69 1.31
C GLU A 11 -6.87 -22.59 2.37
N LYS A 12 -6.54 -22.94 3.62
CA LYS A 12 -6.43 -21.97 4.71
C LYS A 12 -5.35 -20.92 4.46
N ILE A 13 -4.18 -21.32 3.94
CA ILE A 13 -3.13 -20.38 3.56
C ILE A 13 -3.62 -19.45 2.45
N TYR A 14 -4.24 -20.00 1.40
CA TYR A 14 -4.76 -19.21 0.28
C TYR A 14 -5.72 -18.10 0.75
N PHE A 15 -6.70 -18.45 1.59
CA PHE A 15 -7.64 -17.47 2.12
C PHE A 15 -6.98 -16.49 3.08
N HIS A 16 -6.02 -16.95 3.89
CA HIS A 16 -5.24 -16.06 4.74
C HIS A 16 -4.49 -14.99 3.93
N GLU A 17 -3.86 -15.38 2.81
CA GLU A 17 -3.17 -14.43 1.94
C GLU A 17 -4.12 -13.43 1.26
N ALA A 18 -5.35 -13.86 0.94
CA ALA A 18 -6.39 -12.97 0.43
C ALA A 18 -6.84 -11.94 1.48
N GLU A 19 -7.00 -12.35 2.74
CA GLU A 19 -7.29 -11.43 3.86
C GLU A 19 -6.13 -10.46 4.13
N LEU A 20 -4.89 -10.96 4.12
CA LEU A 20 -3.71 -10.13 4.32
C LEU A 20 -3.61 -9.04 3.25
N ARG A 21 -3.92 -9.36 2.00
CA ARG A 21 -3.96 -8.38 0.90
C ARG A 21 -4.88 -7.21 1.23
N GLU A 22 -6.07 -7.47 1.78
CA GLU A 22 -7.04 -6.45 2.17
C GLU A 22 -6.56 -5.63 3.36
N LYS A 23 -6.02 -6.28 4.40
CA LYS A 23 -5.42 -5.60 5.56
C LYS A 23 -4.27 -4.66 5.15
N LEU A 24 -3.43 -5.09 4.21
CA LEU A 24 -2.34 -4.26 3.68
C LEU A 24 -2.89 -3.07 2.89
N TYR A 25 -3.96 -3.24 2.13
CA TYR A 25 -4.62 -2.14 1.40
C TYR A 25 -5.17 -1.08 2.37
N VAL A 26 -5.86 -1.49 3.43
CA VAL A 26 -6.34 -0.58 4.49
C VAL A 26 -5.18 0.15 5.16
N ARG A 27 -4.09 -0.56 5.48
CA ARG A 27 -2.89 0.07 6.08
C ARG A 27 -2.29 1.13 5.16
N ILE A 28 -2.22 0.89 3.85
CA ILE A 28 -1.72 1.88 2.88
C ILE A 28 -2.60 3.14 2.88
N GLN A 29 -3.93 2.99 2.88
CA GLN A 29 -4.85 4.13 2.92
C GLN A 29 -4.68 4.98 4.18
N ILE A 30 -4.52 4.35 5.34
CA ILE A 30 -4.29 5.04 6.61
C ILE A 30 -3.01 5.87 6.54
N VAL A 31 -1.90 5.28 6.07
CA VAL A 31 -0.62 6.00 5.93
C VAL A 31 -0.74 7.15 4.94
N PHE A 32 -1.44 6.94 3.81
CA PHE A 32 -1.69 7.99 2.83
C PHE A 32 -2.45 9.18 3.43
N ALA A 33 -3.47 8.94 4.25
CA ALA A 33 -4.20 10.02 4.93
C ALA A 33 -3.28 10.85 5.84
N PHE A 34 -2.38 10.19 6.58
CA PHE A 34 -1.39 10.89 7.41
C PHE A 34 -0.42 11.76 6.58
N TYR A 35 -0.04 11.33 5.38
CA TYR A 35 0.78 12.18 4.50
C TYR A 35 0.09 13.50 4.15
N VAL A 36 -1.21 13.48 3.88
CA VAL A 36 -1.96 14.70 3.55
C VAL A 36 -1.88 15.71 4.70
N PHE A 37 -2.05 15.25 5.94
CA PHE A 37 -1.94 16.12 7.12
C PHE A 37 -0.54 16.71 7.24
N ILE A 38 0.50 15.89 7.14
CA ILE A 38 1.88 16.37 7.31
C ILE A 38 2.30 17.32 6.20
N VAL A 39 1.99 16.99 4.94
CA VAL A 39 2.28 17.86 3.79
C VAL A 39 1.56 19.20 3.94
N THR A 40 0.29 19.18 4.38
CA THR A 40 -0.47 20.41 4.64
C THR A 40 0.20 21.26 5.72
N SER A 41 0.61 20.66 6.83
CA SER A 41 1.33 21.36 7.90
C SER A 41 2.66 21.95 7.42
N ALA A 42 3.44 21.20 6.63
CA ALA A 42 4.69 21.68 6.07
C ALA A 42 4.47 22.86 5.11
N ILE A 43 3.47 22.75 4.21
CA ILE A 43 3.09 23.84 3.31
C ILE A 43 2.66 25.09 4.10
N TYR A 44 1.91 24.92 5.19
CA TYR A 44 1.50 26.02 6.04
C TYR A 44 2.70 26.77 6.63
N ILE A 45 3.66 26.05 7.21
CA ILE A 45 4.88 26.66 7.77
C ILE A 45 5.65 27.39 6.68
N ILE A 46 5.91 26.73 5.55
CA ILE A 46 6.67 27.31 4.42
C ILE A 46 6.01 28.60 3.91
N ARG A 47 4.68 28.61 3.82
CA ARG A 47 3.92 29.74 3.27
C ARG A 47 3.84 30.93 4.22
N ASN A 48 3.72 30.69 5.53
CA ASN A 48 3.44 31.73 6.52
C ASN A 48 4.67 32.17 7.32
N ILE A 49 5.87 31.73 6.96
CA ILE A 49 7.09 32.07 7.69
C ILE A 49 7.49 33.53 7.53
N ASP A 50 7.74 34.19 8.67
CA ASP A 50 8.25 35.55 8.71
C ASP A 50 9.77 35.57 8.52
N TYR A 51 10.21 35.95 7.32
CA TYR A 51 11.63 36.08 6.99
C TYR A 51 12.35 37.20 7.76
N SER A 52 11.64 38.09 8.45
CA SER A 52 12.28 39.06 9.35
C SER A 52 12.94 38.41 10.58
N GLY A 53 12.57 37.17 10.91
CA GLY A 53 13.20 36.36 11.96
C GLY A 53 14.64 35.91 11.66
N GLY A 54 15.21 36.31 10.52
CA GLY A 54 16.61 36.09 10.18
C GLY A 54 16.99 34.60 10.16
N ALA A 55 18.00 34.23 10.96
CA ALA A 55 18.54 32.87 10.98
C ALA A 55 17.52 31.80 11.43
N LEU A 56 16.59 32.14 12.34
CA LEU A 56 15.60 31.19 12.85
C LEU A 56 14.55 30.85 11.79
N ALA A 57 14.13 31.83 10.99
CA ALA A 57 13.24 31.62 9.85
C ALA A 57 13.89 30.71 8.80
N ILE A 58 15.17 30.96 8.48
CA ILE A 58 15.94 30.11 7.57
C ILE A 58 16.06 28.69 8.11
N ALA A 59 16.34 28.52 9.41
CA ALA A 59 16.43 27.21 10.04
C ALA A 59 15.11 26.43 9.97
N ALA A 60 13.99 27.07 10.32
CA ALA A 60 12.66 26.44 10.23
C ALA A 60 12.32 26.04 8.79
N LEU A 61 12.66 26.87 7.79
CA LEU A 61 12.48 26.56 6.37
C LEU A 61 13.32 25.35 5.93
N ILE A 62 14.61 25.32 6.27
CA ILE A 62 15.50 24.20 5.93
C ILE A 62 14.96 22.89 6.53
N LEU A 63 14.51 22.92 7.79
CA LEU A 63 13.90 21.77 8.43
C LEU A 63 12.61 21.32 7.75
N SER A 64 11.75 22.25 7.32
CA SER A 64 10.55 21.91 6.52
C SER A 64 10.92 21.27 5.18
N VAL A 65 11.96 21.75 4.50
CA VAL A 65 12.43 21.18 3.23
C VAL A 65 13.01 19.79 3.43
N ILE A 66 13.81 19.56 4.48
CA ILE A 66 14.32 18.24 4.85
C ILE A 66 13.15 17.27 5.12
N CYS A 67 12.13 17.71 5.85
CA CYS A 67 10.91 16.94 6.06
C CYS A 67 10.29 16.51 4.73
N CYS A 68 10.13 17.44 3.78
CA CYS A 68 9.56 17.15 2.46
C CYS A 68 10.39 16.13 1.66
N ILE A 69 11.73 16.21 1.72
CA ILE A 69 12.62 15.26 1.04
C ILE A 69 12.48 13.86 1.63
N VAL A 70 12.56 13.73 2.96
CA VAL A 70 12.40 12.44 3.64
C VAL A 70 11.00 11.87 3.40
N MET A 71 9.98 12.74 3.36
CA MET A 71 8.61 12.35 3.04
C MET A 71 8.48 11.83 1.61
N ALA A 72 9.16 12.42 0.63
CA ALA A 72 9.16 11.93 -0.74
C ALA A 72 9.73 10.50 -0.83
N VAL A 73 10.77 10.19 -0.06
CA VAL A 73 11.31 8.82 0.05
C VAL A 73 10.26 7.88 0.66
N SER A 74 9.58 8.30 1.73
CA SER A 74 8.50 7.55 2.35
C SER A 74 7.36 7.21 1.36
N ILE A 75 6.94 8.20 0.57
CA ILE A 75 5.90 8.07 -0.47
C ILE A 75 6.36 7.12 -1.58
N PHE A 76 7.64 7.16 -1.97
CA PHE A 76 8.19 6.24 -2.97
C PHE A 76 8.02 4.78 -2.56
N TYR A 77 8.33 4.44 -1.30
CA TYR A 77 8.10 3.09 -0.76
C TYR A 77 6.61 2.73 -0.71
N LEU A 78 5.73 3.67 -0.32
CA LEU A 78 4.29 3.42 -0.28
C LEU A 78 3.72 3.14 -1.68
N LYS A 79 4.17 3.91 -2.68
CA LYS A 79 3.79 3.71 -4.08
C LYS A 79 4.14 2.31 -4.56
N ARG A 80 5.34 1.82 -4.23
CA ARG A 80 5.77 0.44 -4.55
C ARG A 80 4.88 -0.60 -3.89
N ALA A 81 4.52 -0.40 -2.62
CA ALA A 81 3.60 -1.31 -1.93
C ALA A 81 2.19 -1.37 -2.54
N PHE A 82 1.75 -0.27 -3.17
CA PHE A 82 0.41 -0.15 -3.73
C PHE A 82 0.31 -0.67 -5.17
N TRP A 83 1.23 -0.27 -6.04
CA TRP A 83 1.10 -0.50 -7.49
C TRP A 83 1.86 -1.73 -7.98
N GLY A 84 1.35 -2.36 -9.05
CA GLY A 84 2.06 -3.42 -9.79
C GLY A 84 2.05 -4.80 -9.12
N ASN A 85 1.11 -5.04 -8.21
CA ASN A 85 1.01 -6.31 -7.49
C ASN A 85 -0.12 -7.18 -8.07
N GLU A 86 0.23 -8.25 -8.76
CA GLU A 86 -0.73 -9.19 -9.35
C GLU A 86 -0.95 -10.41 -8.45
N PHE A 87 -2.16 -10.53 -7.92
CA PHE A 87 -2.58 -11.71 -7.15
C PHE A 87 -3.09 -12.79 -8.08
N LYS A 88 -2.67 -14.03 -7.81
CA LYS A 88 -3.21 -15.21 -8.48
C LYS A 88 -4.44 -15.69 -7.73
N VAL A 89 -5.48 -15.98 -8.50
CA VAL A 89 -6.74 -16.54 -8.02
C VAL A 89 -6.78 -18.00 -8.47
N ILE A 90 -7.39 -18.86 -7.66
CA ILE A 90 -7.70 -20.22 -8.08
C ILE A 90 -8.64 -20.22 -9.29
N SER A 91 -8.63 -21.31 -10.04
CA SER A 91 -9.54 -21.52 -11.17
C SER A 91 -11.01 -21.35 -10.77
N THR A 92 -11.78 -20.81 -11.70
CA THR A 92 -13.22 -20.59 -11.47
C THR A 92 -13.96 -21.92 -11.36
N PRO A 93 -15.14 -21.96 -10.73
CA PRO A 93 -15.96 -23.17 -10.68
C PRO A 93 -16.23 -23.75 -12.08
N GLU A 94 -16.44 -22.90 -13.08
CA GLU A 94 -16.63 -23.33 -14.48
C GLU A 94 -15.40 -24.03 -15.04
N GLU A 95 -14.20 -23.47 -14.83
CA GLU A 95 -12.94 -24.07 -15.27
C GLU A 95 -12.68 -25.41 -14.57
N ILE A 96 -13.00 -25.50 -13.27
CA ILE A 96 -12.87 -26.74 -12.49
C ILE A 96 -13.83 -27.81 -13.04
N SER A 97 -15.09 -27.45 -13.29
CA SER A 97 -16.08 -28.35 -13.88
C SER A 97 -15.67 -28.81 -15.27
N ARG A 98 -15.21 -27.90 -16.12
CA ARG A 98 -14.73 -28.21 -17.48
C ARG A 98 -13.51 -29.13 -17.44
N HIS A 99 -12.59 -28.92 -16.49
CA HIS A 99 -11.43 -29.80 -16.31
C HIS A 99 -11.85 -31.21 -15.92
N LEU A 100 -12.81 -31.35 -15.00
CA LEU A 100 -13.36 -32.65 -14.61
C LEU A 100 -14.03 -33.35 -15.80
N GLU A 101 -14.79 -32.62 -16.61
CA GLU A 101 -15.46 -33.16 -17.80
C GLU A 101 -14.44 -33.66 -18.83
N ASN A 102 -13.39 -32.89 -19.09
CA ASN A 102 -12.26 -33.30 -19.93
C ASN A 102 -11.57 -34.57 -19.40
N LEU A 103 -11.38 -34.69 -18.08
CA LEU A 103 -10.79 -35.89 -17.47
C LEU A 103 -11.69 -37.12 -17.64
N LYS A 104 -13.02 -36.95 -17.52
CA LYS A 104 -14.00 -38.03 -17.75
C LYS A 104 -13.99 -38.47 -19.21
N GLU A 105 -14.01 -37.54 -20.16
CA GLU A 105 -13.91 -37.85 -21.59
C GLU A 105 -12.61 -38.57 -21.94
N HIS A 106 -11.49 -38.11 -21.37
CA HIS A 106 -10.19 -38.71 -21.60
C HIS A 106 -10.13 -40.16 -21.07
N LYS A 107 -10.76 -40.43 -19.93
CA LYS A 107 -10.90 -41.79 -19.39
C LYS A 107 -11.67 -42.71 -20.36
N VAL A 108 -12.81 -42.25 -20.88
CA VAL A 108 -13.61 -43.04 -21.84
C VAL A 108 -12.79 -43.40 -23.09
N LYS A 109 -12.09 -42.41 -23.67
CA LYS A 109 -11.23 -42.61 -24.84
C LYS A 109 -10.10 -43.62 -24.57
N LEU A 110 -9.52 -43.61 -23.37
CA LEU A 110 -8.48 -44.57 -22.97
C LEU A 110 -9.04 -45.98 -22.77
N GLU A 111 -10.26 -46.11 -22.23
CA GLU A 111 -10.93 -47.40 -22.06
C GLU A 111 -11.22 -48.04 -23.43
N GLU A 112 -11.74 -47.27 -24.38
CA GLU A 112 -11.95 -47.70 -25.77
C GLU A 112 -10.63 -48.14 -26.44
N TYR A 113 -9.59 -47.32 -26.33
CA TYR A 113 -8.27 -47.64 -26.86
C TYR A 113 -7.70 -48.94 -26.26
N ASN A 114 -7.81 -49.12 -24.93
CA ASN A 114 -7.32 -50.30 -24.23
C ASN A 114 -8.11 -51.58 -24.57
N ALA A 115 -9.37 -51.44 -24.99
CA ALA A 115 -10.17 -52.54 -25.49
C ALA A 115 -9.73 -52.96 -26.90
N MET A 116 -9.37 -52.00 -27.76
CA MET A 116 -8.90 -52.28 -29.13
C MET A 116 -7.45 -52.78 -29.20
N TYR A 117 -6.58 -52.36 -28.26
CA TYR A 117 -5.14 -52.64 -28.30
C TYR A 117 -4.65 -53.34 -27.01
N ALA A 118 -4.96 -54.64 -26.90
CA ALA A 118 -4.71 -55.44 -25.70
C ALA A 118 -3.23 -55.52 -25.25
N TYR A 119 -2.28 -55.43 -26.19
CA TYR A 119 -0.84 -55.53 -25.90
C TYR A 119 -0.17 -54.19 -25.56
N ASN A 120 -0.85 -53.04 -25.77
CA ASN A 120 -0.31 -51.69 -25.55
C ASN A 120 -1.23 -50.84 -24.64
N LYS A 121 -1.77 -51.44 -23.58
CA LYS A 121 -2.70 -50.75 -22.69
C LYS A 121 -2.06 -49.56 -21.98
N GLN A 122 -2.73 -48.42 -22.03
CA GLN A 122 -2.40 -47.20 -21.31
C GLN A 122 -3.00 -47.21 -19.90
N LYS A 123 -2.34 -46.53 -18.96
CA LYS A 123 -2.83 -46.39 -17.59
C LYS A 123 -4.07 -45.49 -17.56
N ILE A 124 -5.18 -45.99 -17.03
CA ILE A 124 -6.38 -45.20 -16.78
C ILE A 124 -6.22 -44.50 -15.43
N ILE A 125 -6.42 -43.18 -15.42
CA ILE A 125 -6.40 -42.35 -14.21
C ILE A 125 -7.85 -42.09 -13.79
N ASN A 126 -8.14 -42.16 -12.49
CA ASN A 126 -9.44 -41.74 -11.97
C ASN A 126 -9.61 -40.22 -12.16
N PRO A 127 -10.66 -39.74 -12.85
CA PRO A 127 -10.92 -38.32 -13.02
C PRO A 127 -10.98 -37.53 -11.70
N GLU A 128 -11.48 -38.13 -10.63
CA GLU A 128 -11.54 -37.48 -9.31
C GLU A 128 -10.15 -37.25 -8.72
N ASP A 129 -9.28 -38.25 -8.77
CA ASP A 129 -7.87 -38.10 -8.35
C ASP A 129 -7.14 -37.06 -9.20
N GLY A 130 -7.44 -37.02 -10.51
CA GLY A 130 -6.90 -36.02 -11.43
C GLY A 130 -7.32 -34.60 -11.05
N LEU A 131 -8.61 -34.41 -10.75
CA LEU A 131 -9.16 -33.13 -10.31
C LEU A 131 -8.55 -32.70 -8.97
N ASP A 132 -8.42 -33.63 -8.02
CA ASP A 132 -7.80 -33.36 -6.73
C ASP A 132 -6.34 -32.93 -6.88
N ASN A 133 -5.58 -33.56 -7.77
CA ASN A 133 -4.21 -33.12 -8.09
C ASN A 133 -4.21 -31.70 -8.69
N PHE A 134 -5.13 -31.43 -9.62
CA PHE A 134 -5.24 -30.12 -10.26
C PHE A 134 -5.53 -29.00 -9.23
N ILE A 135 -6.52 -29.19 -8.36
CA ILE A 135 -6.88 -28.23 -7.30
C ILE A 135 -5.71 -28.05 -6.34
N PHE A 136 -5.11 -29.14 -5.90
CA PHE A 136 -3.98 -29.13 -4.97
C PHE A 136 -2.81 -28.31 -5.52
N GLU A 137 -2.39 -28.57 -6.76
CA GLU A 137 -1.32 -27.80 -7.40
C GLU A 137 -1.68 -26.32 -7.57
N ARG A 138 -2.94 -26.02 -7.88
CA ARG A 138 -3.40 -24.63 -8.02
C ARG A 138 -3.37 -23.89 -6.70
N LEU A 139 -3.87 -24.49 -5.63
CA LEU A 139 -3.80 -23.92 -4.28
C LEU A 139 -2.35 -23.65 -3.87
N GLN A 140 -1.47 -24.62 -4.07
CA GLN A 140 -0.04 -24.47 -3.74
C GLN A 140 0.59 -23.30 -4.51
N ARG A 141 0.44 -23.27 -5.85
CA ARG A 141 1.06 -22.23 -6.69
C ARG A 141 0.50 -20.84 -6.41
N CYS A 142 -0.82 -20.72 -6.22
CA CYS A 142 -1.46 -19.43 -5.93
C CYS A 142 -1.05 -18.92 -4.55
N SER A 143 -1.09 -19.78 -3.53
CA SER A 143 -0.71 -19.44 -2.16
C SER A 143 0.75 -18.99 -2.08
N SER A 144 1.69 -19.75 -2.65
CA SER A 144 3.11 -19.37 -2.65
C SER A 144 3.37 -18.05 -3.37
N HIS A 145 2.74 -17.82 -4.53
CA HIS A 145 2.87 -16.56 -5.26
C HIS A 145 2.32 -15.38 -4.45
N ASN A 146 1.12 -15.51 -3.90
CA ASN A 146 0.46 -14.45 -3.14
C ASN A 146 1.20 -14.13 -1.84
N MET A 147 1.74 -15.15 -1.17
CA MET A 147 2.56 -14.99 0.03
C MET A 147 3.81 -14.15 -0.24
N LEU A 148 4.54 -14.43 -1.32
CA LEU A 148 5.72 -13.64 -1.71
C LEU A 148 5.36 -12.18 -2.04
N ILE A 149 4.23 -11.96 -2.71
CA ILE A 149 3.74 -10.60 -2.98
C ILE A 149 3.38 -9.88 -1.68
N ASN A 150 2.65 -10.53 -0.77
CA ASN A 150 2.27 -9.94 0.51
C ASN A 150 3.48 -9.63 1.39
N GLU A 151 4.47 -10.52 1.45
CA GLU A 151 5.72 -10.30 2.17
C GLU A 151 6.47 -9.08 1.62
N TRP A 152 6.64 -9.00 0.30
CA TRP A 152 7.28 -7.86 -0.34
C TRP A 152 6.54 -6.56 -0.06
N ARG A 153 5.21 -6.53 -0.25
CA ARG A 153 4.37 -5.37 0.04
C ARG A 153 4.45 -4.94 1.50
N SER A 154 4.41 -5.90 2.43
CA SER A 154 4.53 -5.65 3.86
C SER A 154 5.87 -4.98 4.19
N SER A 155 6.96 -5.45 3.60
CA SER A 155 8.29 -4.85 3.73
C SER A 155 8.33 -3.42 3.18
N GLN A 156 7.75 -3.16 2.00
CA GLN A 156 7.68 -1.81 1.44
C GLN A 156 6.84 -0.86 2.32
N ILE A 157 5.72 -1.32 2.89
CA ILE A 157 4.91 -0.51 3.83
C ILE A 157 5.72 -0.21 5.10
N HIS A 158 6.46 -1.20 5.63
CA HIS A 158 7.29 -0.99 6.81
C HIS A 158 8.35 0.10 6.56
N GLN A 159 9.04 0.05 5.42
CA GLN A 159 10.01 1.07 5.03
C GLN A 159 9.35 2.44 4.86
N SER A 160 8.19 2.50 4.21
CA SER A 160 7.40 3.73 4.10
C SER A 160 7.09 4.32 5.49
N VAL A 161 6.56 3.53 6.42
CA VAL A 161 6.23 3.97 7.78
C VAL A 161 7.49 4.45 8.53
N TYR A 162 8.61 3.76 8.38
CA TYR A 162 9.88 4.18 8.98
C TYR A 162 10.29 5.59 8.52
N TYR A 163 10.35 5.84 7.21
CA TYR A 163 10.68 7.16 6.68
C TYR A 163 9.62 8.21 7.00
N PHE A 164 8.35 7.82 7.14
CA PHE A 164 7.28 8.71 7.59
C PHE A 164 7.60 9.24 9.00
N PHE A 165 7.86 8.35 9.96
CA PHE A 165 8.21 8.77 11.32
C PHE A 165 9.53 9.57 11.35
N LEU A 166 10.51 9.20 10.53
CA LEU A 166 11.75 9.96 10.40
C LEU A 166 11.50 11.40 9.91
N SER A 167 10.54 11.61 9.00
CA SER A 167 10.18 12.93 8.49
C SER A 167 9.48 13.83 9.54
N LEU A 168 8.87 13.22 10.57
CA LEU A 168 8.23 13.99 11.65
C LEU A 168 9.25 14.70 12.53
N ILE A 169 10.45 14.15 12.68
CA ILE A 169 11.51 14.74 13.52
C ILE A 169 11.85 16.16 13.06
N PRO A 170 12.31 16.40 11.81
CA PRO A 170 12.62 17.76 11.36
C PRO A 170 11.37 18.66 11.32
N LEU A 171 10.18 18.11 11.05
CA LEU A 171 8.95 18.89 11.10
C LEU A 171 8.61 19.39 12.51
N LEU A 172 8.77 18.54 13.52
CA LEU A 172 8.53 18.93 14.92
C LEU A 172 9.48 20.05 15.33
N PHE A 173 10.77 19.94 15.00
CA PHE A 173 11.71 21.03 15.25
C PHE A 173 11.35 22.30 14.47
N SER A 174 10.96 22.17 13.20
CA SER A 174 10.49 23.29 12.38
C SER A 174 9.28 23.98 13.02
N ALA A 175 8.29 23.22 13.47
CA ALA A 175 7.08 23.72 14.13
C ALA A 175 7.39 24.40 15.47
N VAL A 176 8.28 23.82 16.29
CA VAL A 176 8.70 24.43 17.56
C VAL A 176 9.41 25.76 17.31
N VAL A 177 10.29 25.85 16.31
CA VAL A 177 10.94 27.13 15.96
C VAL A 177 9.93 28.12 15.39
N PHE A 178 9.04 27.66 14.52
CA PHE A 178 8.03 28.51 13.88
C PHE A 178 7.06 29.13 14.90
N ILE A 179 6.50 28.31 15.81
CA ILE A 179 5.54 28.78 16.82
C ILE A 179 6.27 29.48 17.98
N GLY A 180 7.35 28.87 18.48
CA GLY A 180 8.03 29.35 19.70
C GLY A 180 8.71 30.70 19.55
N PHE A 181 9.04 31.11 18.32
CA PHE A 181 9.65 32.40 18.02
C PHE A 181 8.71 33.37 17.28
N ASP A 182 7.40 33.10 17.28
CA ASP A 182 6.37 33.96 16.66
C ASP A 182 6.70 34.32 15.20
N LEU A 183 7.13 33.30 14.45
CA LEU A 183 7.47 33.42 13.03
C LEU A 183 6.25 33.24 12.12
N ASP A 184 5.05 33.10 12.68
CA ASP A 184 3.82 32.98 11.92
C ASP A 184 3.30 34.37 11.54
N LEU A 185 3.47 34.74 10.27
CA LEU A 185 2.94 35.99 9.71
C LEU A 185 1.42 36.10 9.85
N SER A 186 0.72 34.98 9.98
CA SER A 186 -0.74 34.94 10.09
C SER A 186 -1.24 35.08 11.54
N SER A 187 -0.42 34.79 12.55
CA SER A 187 -0.82 34.92 13.97
C SER A 187 -0.65 36.36 14.49
N SER A 188 -1.58 37.24 14.14
CA SER A 188 -1.99 38.45 14.90
C SER A 188 -0.91 39.39 15.48
N GLN A 189 -0.60 40.49 14.77
CA GLN A 189 -0.56 41.91 15.24
C GLN A 189 0.16 42.83 14.24
N LYS A 190 1.00 42.30 13.33
CA LYS A 190 1.77 43.10 12.36
C LYS A 190 0.92 43.79 11.27
N SER A 191 -0.28 43.28 10.98
CA SER A 191 -1.23 43.85 10.00
C SER A 191 -2.01 45.09 10.50
N LYS A 192 -1.91 45.49 11.78
CA LYS A 192 -2.69 46.60 12.36
C LYS A 192 -1.87 47.81 12.78
N LYS A 193 -0.79 48.16 12.06
CA LYS A 193 -0.38 49.56 12.00
C LYS A 193 -1.34 50.29 11.05
N THR A 194 -2.54 50.58 11.56
CA THR A 194 -3.40 51.57 10.93
C THR A 194 -2.66 52.90 11.05
N GLU A 195 -2.07 53.40 9.96
CA GLU A 195 -1.64 54.80 9.92
C GLU A 195 -2.88 55.66 10.06
N ILE A 196 -3.10 56.21 11.27
CA ILE A 196 -4.13 57.21 11.50
C ILE A 196 -3.63 58.49 10.84
N ILE A 197 -4.04 58.74 9.60
CA ILE A 197 -3.84 60.03 8.95
C ILE A 197 -4.84 61.00 9.57
N VAL A 198 -4.38 61.83 10.51
CA VAL A 198 -5.16 62.93 11.06
C VAL A 198 -5.19 64.04 10.01
N ILE A 199 -6.32 64.19 9.30
CA ILE A 199 -6.56 65.33 8.41
C ILE A 199 -7.09 66.48 9.26
N THR A 200 -6.22 67.43 9.60
CA THR A 200 -6.64 68.67 10.27
C THR A 200 -7.20 69.63 9.21
N ASN A 201 -8.52 69.77 9.13
CA ASN A 201 -9.16 70.84 8.34
C ASN A 201 -9.03 72.17 9.10
N SER A 202 -7.97 72.93 8.82
CA SER A 202 -7.85 74.33 9.24
C SER A 202 -8.42 75.24 8.14
N LYS A 203 -9.72 75.52 8.20
CA LYS A 203 -10.32 76.71 7.58
C LYS A 203 -11.72 76.93 8.12
N LEU A 204 -11.84 77.91 9.02
CA LEU A 204 -13.03 78.72 9.28
C LEU A 204 -12.59 79.93 10.14
N ILE A 205 -12.08 80.95 9.45
CA ILE A 205 -12.17 82.37 9.85
C ILE A 205 -12.68 83.10 8.62
#